data_AF-A0A930EWS9-F1
#
_entry.id   AF-A0A930EWS9-F1
#
_cell.length_a   1.000
_cell.length_b   1.000
_cell.length_c   1.000
_cell.angle_alpha   90.00
_cell.angle_beta   90.00
_cell.angle_gamma   90.00
#
_symmetry.space_group_name_H-M   'P 1'
#
loop_
_entity.id
_entity.type
_entity.pdbx_description
1 polymer ?
#
loop_
_entity_poly.entity_id
_entity_poly.type
_entity_poly.pdbx_seq_one_letter_code
_entity_poly.pdbx_strand_id
1 'polypeptide(L)'
;EPYVSFELTVPSDSLSKALFDLESKKTQFEIQDSKDGRSVIVGRGCIRLLAHYQNEVSAYSKGQGRFSFQPDGYDVCQDTDEIVAQIGYDPEMDMRNPSSSVFCANGSGFTVTWDKADEYMDIAQETVESVSTQHRTYRIEEDELKRIFDRSTSNNRNFNKQHNPVKKKPKEEKPKVMKHLPPCLIVDGYNMIFSWDIFKEYKDDELEISREKLLDILFNYQAFTGEKMIVVFDGYKVKDNLGTIYSRKDMEVVYTSSNLTADAYIERFVADHQKEYDLTVVSSDSLIQNAIFAHGAKRMSARELFGRITFINQEIEEQLTHS
;
A
#
# COMPACT_ATOMS: atom_id res chain seq x y z
N GLU A 1 13.52 -2.10 9.67
CA GLU A 1 13.39 -0.96 8.72
C GLU A 1 13.12 -1.49 7.30
N PRO A 2 12.55 -0.70 6.38
CA PRO A 2 12.23 -1.16 5.02
C PRO A 2 13.49 -1.30 4.14
N TYR A 3 13.58 -2.41 3.41
CA TYR A 3 14.69 -2.74 2.51
C TYR A 3 14.24 -2.77 1.05
N VAL A 4 15.20 -2.55 0.15
CA VAL A 4 15.01 -2.61 -1.30
C VAL A 4 16.06 -3.50 -1.93
N SER A 5 15.66 -4.20 -2.99
CA SER A 5 16.57 -4.79 -3.96
C SER A 5 16.91 -3.74 -5.00
N PHE A 6 18.18 -3.63 -5.38
CA PHE A 6 18.64 -2.60 -6.30
C PHE A 6 19.56 -3.15 -7.38
N GLU A 7 19.57 -2.43 -8.50
CA GLU A 7 20.49 -2.61 -9.62
C GLU A 7 21.13 -1.24 -9.93
N LEU A 8 22.45 -1.20 -9.90
CA LEU A 8 23.28 -0.04 -10.20
C LEU A 8 24.14 -0.34 -11.42
N THR A 9 23.92 0.39 -12.50
CA THR A 9 24.77 0.34 -13.69
C THR A 9 25.68 1.56 -13.71
N VAL A 10 27.00 1.37 -13.69
CA VAL A 10 27.99 2.45 -13.74
C VAL A 10 29.10 2.16 -14.77
N PRO A 11 29.76 3.20 -15.31
CA PRO A 11 30.98 3.00 -16.08
C PRO A 11 32.08 2.32 -15.24
N SER A 12 32.93 1.53 -15.88
CA SER A 12 34.06 0.84 -15.21
C SER A 12 34.97 1.81 -14.44
N ASP A 13 35.15 3.02 -14.96
CA ASP A 13 35.97 4.09 -14.35
C ASP A 13 35.41 4.59 -13.00
N SER A 14 34.11 4.41 -12.76
CA SER A 14 33.41 4.85 -11.54
C SER A 14 33.05 3.71 -10.59
N LEU A 15 33.43 2.47 -10.92
CA LEU A 15 33.09 1.28 -10.16
C LEU A 15 33.62 1.34 -8.71
N SER A 16 34.89 1.69 -8.53
CA SER A 16 35.52 1.77 -7.21
C SER A 16 34.81 2.74 -6.27
N LYS A 17 34.36 3.88 -6.79
CA LYS A 17 33.62 4.87 -6.02
C LYS A 17 32.22 4.38 -5.66
N ALA A 18 31.54 3.72 -6.60
CA ALA A 18 30.23 3.11 -6.36
C ALA A 18 30.30 2.05 -5.24
N LEU A 19 31.31 1.17 -5.27
CA LEU A 19 31.50 0.13 -4.25
C LEU A 19 31.73 0.73 -2.86
N PHE A 20 32.59 1.74 -2.76
CA PHE A 20 32.84 2.42 -1.48
C PHE A 20 31.57 3.07 -0.91
N ASP A 21 30.77 3.73 -1.75
CA ASP A 21 29.54 4.38 -1.28
C ASP A 21 28.47 3.34 -0.87
N LEU A 22 28.40 2.20 -1.55
CA LEU A 22 27.51 1.09 -1.21
C LEU A 22 27.93 0.37 0.08
N GLU A 23 29.23 0.21 0.31
CA GLU A 23 29.80 -0.35 1.55
C GLU A 23 29.59 0.59 2.74
N SER A 24 29.83 1.89 2.55
CA SER A 24 29.55 2.94 3.54
C SER A 24 28.07 2.97 3.96
N LYS A 25 27.17 2.69 3.01
CA LYS A 25 25.71 2.55 3.25
C LYS A 25 25.31 1.16 3.78
N LYS A 26 26.28 0.32 4.17
CA LYS A 26 26.09 -1.03 4.74
C LYS A 26 25.18 -1.93 3.90
N THR A 27 25.24 -1.79 2.58
CA THR A 27 24.43 -2.59 1.65
C THR A 27 25.10 -3.94 1.36
N GLN A 28 24.28 -4.96 1.10
CA GLN A 28 24.75 -6.25 0.59
C GLN A 28 24.71 -6.19 -0.93
N PHE A 29 25.80 -6.52 -1.63
CA PHE A 29 25.82 -6.44 -3.09
C PHE A 29 26.77 -7.44 -3.72
N GLU A 30 26.51 -7.75 -4.97
CA GLU A 30 27.34 -8.56 -5.85
C GLU A 30 27.60 -7.83 -7.16
N ILE A 31 28.82 -7.96 -7.67
CA ILE A 31 29.23 -7.35 -8.94
C ILE A 31 28.96 -8.35 -10.07
N GLN A 32 28.17 -7.92 -11.04
CA GLN A 32 27.97 -8.62 -12.30
C GLN A 32 28.70 -7.86 -13.40
N ASP A 33 29.81 -8.44 -13.86
CA ASP A 33 30.63 -7.80 -14.89
C ASP A 33 29.99 -7.99 -16.27
N SER A 34 29.84 -6.89 -17.00
CA SER A 34 29.20 -6.89 -18.32
C SER A 34 30.22 -6.51 -19.39
N LYS A 35 30.18 -7.19 -20.53
CA LYS A 35 31.23 -7.14 -21.57
C LYS A 35 31.32 -5.81 -22.36
N ASP A 36 30.52 -4.81 -22.00
CA ASP A 36 30.36 -3.54 -22.72
C ASP A 36 30.98 -2.32 -22.00
N GLY A 37 31.97 -2.52 -21.14
CA GLY A 37 32.67 -1.43 -20.43
C GLY A 37 31.83 -0.75 -19.33
N ARG A 38 30.69 -1.34 -18.98
CA ARG A 38 29.80 -0.94 -17.88
C ARG A 38 29.69 -2.09 -16.89
N SER A 39 29.79 -1.77 -15.62
CA SER A 39 29.63 -2.72 -14.52
C SER A 39 28.23 -2.61 -13.95
N VAL A 40 27.61 -3.75 -13.69
CA VAL A 40 26.30 -3.85 -13.05
C VAL A 40 26.51 -4.37 -11.63
N ILE A 41 25.94 -3.71 -10.64
CA ILE A 41 25.98 -4.12 -9.25
C ILE A 41 24.55 -4.38 -8.83
N VAL A 42 24.27 -5.60 -8.37
CA VAL A 42 22.95 -5.98 -7.87
C VAL A 42 23.07 -6.21 -6.38
N GLY A 43 22.14 -5.70 -5.59
CA GLY A 43 22.23 -5.81 -4.15
C GLY A 43 20.93 -5.55 -3.42
N ARG A 44 21.03 -5.51 -2.11
CA ARG A 44 19.96 -5.27 -1.16
C ARG A 44 20.43 -4.28 -0.09
N GLY A 45 19.57 -3.34 0.28
CA GLY A 45 19.92 -2.34 1.30
C GLY A 45 18.72 -1.57 1.82
N CYS A 46 18.93 -0.81 2.90
CA CYS A 46 17.90 0.00 3.52
C CYS A 46 17.49 1.19 2.62
N ILE A 47 16.18 1.40 2.44
CA ILE A 47 15.66 2.51 1.63
C ILE A 47 16.07 3.88 2.19
N ARG A 48 16.19 4.03 3.52
CA ARG A 48 16.60 5.28 4.18
C ARG A 48 17.93 5.80 3.65
N LEU A 49 18.87 4.89 3.37
CA LEU A 49 20.20 5.21 2.88
C LEU A 49 20.26 5.30 1.33
N LEU A 50 19.32 4.66 0.64
CA LEU A 50 19.35 4.51 -0.83
C LEU A 50 18.35 5.40 -1.58
N ALA A 51 17.37 6.01 -0.91
CA ALA A 51 16.28 6.75 -1.54
C ALA A 51 16.74 7.86 -2.50
N HIS A 52 17.87 8.50 -2.22
CA HIS A 52 18.42 9.59 -3.02
C HIS A 52 19.73 9.24 -3.74
N TYR A 53 20.09 7.96 -3.76
CA TYR A 53 21.41 7.53 -4.22
C TYR A 53 21.64 7.79 -5.73
N GLN A 54 20.58 7.84 -6.54
CA GLN A 54 20.68 8.22 -7.96
C GLN A 54 21.36 9.59 -8.16
N ASN A 55 21.18 10.55 -7.24
CA ASN A 55 21.79 11.88 -7.36
C ASN A 55 23.32 11.81 -7.16
N GLU A 56 23.77 11.06 -6.15
CA GLU A 56 25.19 10.81 -5.90
C GLU A 56 25.83 10.07 -7.08
N VAL A 57 25.16 9.01 -7.56
CA VAL A 57 25.56 8.25 -8.75
C VAL A 57 25.74 9.16 -9.95
N SER A 58 24.77 10.03 -10.21
CA SER A 58 24.82 10.95 -11.36
C SER A 58 26.00 11.92 -11.25
N ALA A 59 26.34 12.38 -10.04
CA ALA A 59 27.43 13.31 -9.81
C ALA A 59 28.81 12.70 -10.13
N TYR A 60 29.12 11.50 -9.60
CA TYR A 60 30.43 10.89 -9.83
C TYR A 60 30.55 10.18 -11.18
N SER A 61 29.45 9.71 -11.76
CA SER A 61 29.44 9.02 -13.06
C SER A 61 29.26 9.96 -14.26
N LYS A 62 29.26 11.29 -14.04
CA LYS A 62 29.01 12.31 -15.07
C LYS A 62 27.68 12.07 -15.82
N GLY A 63 26.66 11.62 -15.09
CA GLY A 63 25.33 11.31 -15.62
C GLY A 63 25.22 9.98 -16.39
N GLN A 64 26.28 9.17 -16.45
CA GLN A 64 26.26 7.88 -17.16
C GLN A 64 25.80 6.71 -16.28
N GLY A 65 25.67 6.92 -14.98
CA GLY A 65 25.23 5.92 -14.01
C GLY A 65 23.71 5.89 -13.82
N ARG A 66 23.15 4.70 -13.64
CA ARG A 66 21.73 4.47 -13.42
C ARG A 66 21.52 3.56 -12.22
N PHE A 67 20.73 4.01 -11.27
CA PHE A 67 20.31 3.28 -10.09
C PHE A 67 18.80 3.04 -10.17
N SER A 68 18.39 1.79 -9.99
CA SER A 68 16.99 1.39 -9.91
C SER A 68 16.79 0.43 -8.76
N PHE A 69 15.64 0.50 -8.10
CA PHE A 69 15.35 -0.36 -6.97
C PHE A 69 13.87 -0.76 -6.92
N GLN A 70 13.58 -1.84 -6.21
CA GLN A 70 12.24 -2.35 -5.95
C GLN A 70 12.10 -2.71 -4.46
N PRO A 71 10.89 -2.56 -3.87
CA PRO A 71 10.65 -2.96 -2.49
C PRO A 71 11.00 -4.44 -2.23
N ASP A 72 11.71 -4.71 -1.13
CA ASP A 72 12.20 -6.05 -0.76
C ASP A 72 12.01 -6.33 0.74
N GLY A 73 10.83 -5.96 1.23
CA GLY A 73 10.36 -6.26 2.59
C GLY A 73 11.01 -5.40 3.67
N TYR A 74 11.07 -5.97 4.88
CA TYR A 74 11.64 -5.34 6.07
C TYR A 74 12.75 -6.23 6.63
N ASP A 75 13.79 -5.59 7.16
CA ASP A 75 14.89 -6.28 7.84
C ASP A 75 15.34 -5.50 9.08
N VAL A 76 16.25 -6.09 9.85
CA VAL A 76 16.79 -5.52 11.10
C VAL A 76 17.41 -4.15 10.81
N CYS A 77 17.11 -3.19 11.70
CA CYS A 77 17.72 -1.87 11.61
C CYS A 77 19.13 -1.90 12.16
N GLN A 78 20.11 -1.54 11.34
CA GLN A 78 21.52 -1.63 11.75
C GLN A 78 21.93 -0.49 12.69
N ASP A 79 21.21 0.63 12.68
CA ASP A 79 21.50 1.83 13.47
C ASP A 79 20.40 2.08 14.52
N THR A 80 19.84 1.00 15.09
CA THR A 80 18.67 1.08 15.99
C THR A 80 18.92 2.00 17.17
N ASP A 81 20.05 1.83 17.88
CA ASP A 81 20.33 2.57 19.11
C ASP A 81 20.45 4.08 18.87
N GLU A 82 21.13 4.49 17.80
CA GLU A 82 21.29 5.91 17.44
C GLU A 82 19.95 6.54 17.05
N ILE A 83 19.15 5.83 16.25
CA ILE A 83 17.84 6.30 15.80
C ILE A 83 16.88 6.43 16.99
N VAL A 84 16.85 5.44 17.89
CA VAL A 84 16.02 5.47 19.10
C VAL A 84 16.43 6.62 20.00
N ALA A 85 17.73 6.83 20.21
CA ALA A 85 18.24 7.95 21.01
C ALA A 85 17.88 9.32 20.41
N GLN A 86 17.93 9.46 19.08
CA GLN A 86 17.57 10.71 18.39
C GLN A 86 16.06 11.00 18.46
N ILE A 87 15.22 9.97 18.31
CA ILE A 87 13.76 10.12 18.40
C ILE A 87 13.35 10.45 19.84
N GLY A 88 14.09 9.95 20.84
CA GLY A 88 13.83 10.24 22.25
C GLY A 88 12.50 9.68 22.74
N TYR A 89 12.03 8.59 22.11
CA TYR A 89 10.79 7.93 22.51
C TYR A 89 10.98 7.27 23.88
N ASP A 90 10.13 7.65 24.84
CA ASP A 90 10.06 7.02 26.16
C ASP A 90 8.86 6.06 26.20
N PRO A 91 9.10 4.74 26.11
CA PRO A 91 8.03 3.74 26.10
C PRO A 91 7.19 3.73 27.39
N GLU A 92 7.76 4.16 28.53
CA GLU A 92 7.05 4.16 29.81
C GLU A 92 6.04 5.31 29.92
N MET A 93 6.19 6.35 29.10
CA MET A 93 5.24 7.47 29.04
C MET A 93 4.17 7.30 27.97
N ASP A 94 4.28 6.30 27.09
CA ASP A 94 3.26 6.03 26.08
C ASP A 94 2.09 5.21 26.65
N MET A 95 1.07 5.91 27.16
CA MET A 95 -0.16 5.28 27.63
C MET A 95 -1.02 4.65 26.52
N ARG A 96 -0.77 4.97 25.24
CA ARG A 96 -1.49 4.34 24.11
C ARG A 96 -0.85 3.01 23.72
N ASN A 97 0.46 2.88 23.90
CA ASN A 97 1.24 1.67 23.60
C ASN A 97 2.09 1.27 24.80
N PRO A 98 1.48 0.78 25.90
CA PRO A 98 2.21 0.42 27.10
C PRO A 98 3.24 -0.68 26.80
N SER A 99 4.47 -0.49 27.24
CA SER A 99 5.62 -1.40 27.11
C SER A 99 5.49 -2.70 27.93
N SER A 100 4.33 -2.94 28.56
CA SER A 100 4.14 -4.03 29.52
C SER A 100 3.11 -5.05 29.04
N SER A 101 3.37 -6.31 29.34
CA SER A 101 2.50 -7.43 29.03
C SER A 101 1.61 -7.77 30.24
N VAL A 102 0.37 -8.18 30.00
CA VAL A 102 -0.54 -8.60 31.07
C VAL A 102 -0.60 -10.12 31.12
N PHE A 103 -0.19 -10.70 32.24
CA PHE A 103 -0.26 -12.14 32.51
C PHE A 103 -1.38 -12.45 33.50
N CYS A 104 -1.95 -13.65 33.39
CA CYS A 104 -3.01 -14.11 34.27
C CYS A 104 -2.50 -15.28 35.12
N ALA A 105 -2.48 -15.13 36.44
CA ALA A 105 -2.22 -16.22 37.38
C ALA A 105 -3.32 -16.26 38.45
N ASN A 106 -3.78 -17.48 38.78
CA ASN A 106 -4.79 -17.73 39.83
C ASN A 106 -6.09 -16.89 39.71
N GLY A 107 -6.49 -16.53 38.48
CA GLY A 107 -7.71 -15.74 38.23
C GLY A 107 -7.56 -14.22 38.38
N SER A 108 -6.35 -13.72 38.61
CA SER A 108 -6.04 -12.28 38.62
C SER A 108 -4.98 -11.93 37.56
N GLY A 109 -5.20 -10.83 36.83
CA GLY A 109 -4.24 -10.28 35.89
C GLY A 109 -3.20 -9.42 36.60
N PHE A 110 -1.92 -9.57 36.25
CA PHE A 110 -0.83 -8.72 36.71
C PHE A 110 0.06 -8.29 35.54
N THR A 111 0.67 -7.12 35.67
CA THR A 111 1.49 -6.51 34.64
C THR A 111 2.94 -6.92 34.80
N VAL A 112 3.57 -7.36 33.71
CA VAL A 112 4.98 -7.74 33.61
C VAL A 112 5.66 -6.83 32.59
N THR A 113 6.81 -6.28 32.95
CA THR A 113 7.61 -5.46 32.03
C THR A 113 8.16 -6.32 30.89
N TRP A 114 8.31 -5.74 29.69
CA TRP A 114 8.69 -6.51 28.50
C TRP A 114 9.99 -7.32 28.68
N ASP A 115 10.95 -6.81 29.44
CA ASP A 115 12.24 -7.46 29.73
C ASP A 115 12.11 -8.76 30.54
N LYS A 116 10.99 -8.93 31.24
CA LYS A 116 10.69 -10.10 32.08
C LYS A 116 9.61 -10.98 31.49
N ALA A 117 8.98 -10.58 30.38
CA ALA A 117 7.87 -11.33 29.80
C ALA A 117 8.28 -12.77 29.43
N ASP A 118 9.48 -12.97 28.90
CA ASP A 118 10.03 -14.28 28.53
C ASP A 118 10.13 -15.24 29.72
N GLU A 119 10.43 -14.74 30.92
CA GLU A 119 10.54 -15.56 32.15
C GLU A 119 9.19 -16.08 32.64
N TYR A 120 8.10 -15.38 32.29
CA TYR A 120 6.72 -15.71 32.69
C TYR A 120 5.94 -16.44 31.58
N MET A 121 6.53 -16.57 30.39
CA MET A 121 5.92 -17.33 29.29
C MET A 121 6.10 -18.83 29.51
N ASP A 122 5.01 -19.51 29.86
CA ASP A 122 4.91 -20.98 29.87
C ASP A 122 4.72 -21.55 28.45
N ILE A 123 5.49 -21.06 27.47
CA ILE A 123 5.43 -21.51 26.08
C ILE A 123 6.83 -21.98 25.68
N ALA A 124 6.96 -23.26 25.33
CA ALA A 124 8.18 -23.77 24.71
C ALA A 124 8.37 -23.05 23.36
N GLN A 125 9.40 -22.21 23.26
CA GLN A 125 9.78 -21.59 22.00
C GLN A 125 10.20 -22.70 21.02
N GLU A 126 9.33 -23.04 20.07
CA GLU A 126 9.79 -23.71 18.86
C GLU A 126 10.67 -22.71 18.12
N THR A 127 11.96 -23.02 17.97
CA THR A 127 12.86 -22.32 17.06
C THR A 127 12.38 -22.60 15.63
N VAL A 128 11.39 -21.85 15.17
CA VAL A 128 11.17 -21.67 13.75
C VAL A 128 12.31 -20.76 13.27
N GLU A 129 13.28 -21.35 12.56
CA GLU A 129 14.11 -20.60 11.63
C GLU A 129 13.19 -19.66 10.86
N SER A 130 13.57 -18.40 10.75
CA SER A 130 12.80 -17.34 10.09
C SER A 130 12.42 -17.75 8.67
N VAL A 131 11.28 -18.42 8.54
CA VAL A 131 10.64 -18.66 7.27
C VAL A 131 10.04 -17.31 6.92
N SER A 132 10.86 -16.47 6.25
CA SER A 132 10.34 -15.55 5.24
C SER A 132 9.14 -16.24 4.58
N THR A 133 7.99 -15.60 4.49
CA THR A 133 6.80 -16.20 3.89
C THR A 133 7.13 -16.60 2.45
N GLN A 134 7.70 -17.79 2.29
CA GLN A 134 7.94 -18.41 1.02
C GLN A 134 6.55 -18.80 0.56
N HIS A 135 6.08 -18.18 -0.51
CA HIS A 135 5.05 -18.79 -1.33
C HIS A 135 5.56 -20.19 -1.68
N ARG A 136 5.10 -21.21 -0.95
CA ARG A 136 5.32 -22.61 -1.26
C ARG A 136 4.61 -22.88 -2.58
N THR A 137 5.34 -22.72 -3.68
CA THR A 137 4.94 -23.29 -4.96
C THR A 137 5.16 -24.79 -4.83
N TYR A 138 4.07 -25.52 -4.58
CA TYR A 138 4.09 -26.96 -4.74
C TYR A 138 4.38 -27.26 -6.21
N ARG A 139 5.58 -27.74 -6.52
CA ARG A 139 5.79 -28.51 -7.76
C ARG A 139 5.16 -29.87 -7.51
N ILE A 140 3.90 -29.98 -7.91
CA ILE A 140 3.21 -31.27 -7.95
C ILE A 140 3.84 -32.06 -9.10
N GLU A 141 4.48 -33.18 -8.78
CA GLU A 141 4.98 -34.14 -9.77
C GLU A 141 3.83 -34.66 -10.65
N GLU A 142 4.10 -34.96 -11.92
CA GLU A 142 3.07 -35.34 -12.90
C GLU A 142 2.17 -36.52 -12.45
N ASP A 143 2.68 -37.38 -11.58
CA ASP A 143 1.94 -38.54 -11.07
C ASP A 143 0.95 -38.20 -9.93
N GLU A 144 1.17 -37.13 -9.18
CA GLU A 144 0.20 -36.62 -8.20
C GLU A 144 -0.92 -35.82 -8.87
N LEU A 145 -0.58 -35.04 -9.90
CA LEU A 145 -1.57 -34.36 -10.75
C LEU A 145 -2.53 -35.37 -11.37
N LYS A 146 -2.03 -36.50 -11.90
CA LYS A 146 -2.88 -37.59 -12.43
C LYS A 146 -3.84 -38.15 -11.38
N ARG A 147 -3.39 -38.42 -10.15
CA ARG A 147 -4.26 -38.94 -9.08
C ARG A 147 -5.38 -37.96 -8.69
N ILE A 148 -5.08 -36.66 -8.68
CA ILE A 148 -6.05 -35.60 -8.38
C ILE A 148 -7.03 -35.42 -9.56
N PHE A 149 -6.54 -35.55 -10.78
CA PHE A 149 -7.33 -35.43 -12.02
C PHE A 149 -8.25 -36.63 -12.25
N ASP A 150 -7.77 -37.85 -11.98
CA ASP A 150 -8.53 -39.10 -12.08
C ASP A 150 -9.64 -39.16 -11.02
N ARG A 151 -9.43 -38.55 -9.86
CA ARG A 151 -10.45 -38.41 -8.80
C ARG A 151 -11.54 -37.38 -9.16
N SER A 152 -11.26 -36.43 -10.05
CA SER A 152 -12.14 -35.30 -10.36
C SER A 152 -12.86 -35.39 -11.70
N THR A 153 -12.48 -36.30 -12.60
CA THR A 153 -13.09 -36.38 -13.94
C THR A 153 -13.41 -37.80 -14.39
N SER A 154 -14.50 -38.36 -13.85
CA SER A 154 -15.25 -39.36 -14.62
C SER A 154 -15.97 -38.65 -15.77
N ASN A 155 -15.40 -38.73 -16.98
CA ASN A 155 -16.08 -39.00 -18.26
C ASN A 155 -15.35 -38.38 -19.48
N ASN A 156 -14.95 -39.26 -20.40
CA ASN A 156 -14.85 -39.05 -21.86
C ASN A 156 -13.82 -38.05 -22.42
N ARG A 157 -12.67 -38.55 -22.91
CA ARG A 157 -12.41 -38.97 -24.32
C ARG A 157 -10.94 -38.81 -24.75
N ASN A 158 -10.41 -39.91 -25.30
CA ASN A 158 -9.36 -40.07 -26.32
C ASN A 158 -7.90 -39.63 -26.05
N PHE A 159 -7.12 -40.59 -25.52
CA PHE A 159 -5.68 -40.70 -25.69
C PHE A 159 -5.33 -41.18 -27.11
N ASN A 160 -5.04 -40.27 -28.04
CA ASN A 160 -4.13 -40.56 -29.16
C ASN A 160 -3.77 -39.27 -29.92
N LYS A 161 -2.72 -38.60 -29.44
CA LYS A 161 -1.88 -37.75 -30.27
C LYS A 161 -0.49 -37.68 -29.62
N GLN A 162 0.39 -38.57 -30.07
CA GLN A 162 1.83 -38.42 -29.83
C GLN A 162 2.26 -37.10 -30.48
N HIS A 163 2.91 -36.22 -29.71
CA HIS A 163 3.55 -35.04 -30.26
C HIS A 163 5.01 -35.01 -29.79
N ASN A 164 5.92 -35.23 -30.75
CA ASN A 164 7.36 -35.00 -30.59
C ASN A 164 7.63 -33.59 -30.02
N PRO A 165 8.67 -33.42 -29.17
CA PRO A 165 8.98 -32.12 -28.59
C PRO A 165 9.51 -31.16 -29.66
N VAL A 166 8.67 -30.20 -30.05
CA VAL A 166 9.09 -29.04 -30.84
C VAL A 166 9.80 -28.09 -29.87
N LYS A 167 11.08 -27.78 -30.15
CA LYS A 167 11.83 -26.70 -29.48
C LYS A 167 11.02 -25.41 -29.56
N LYS A 168 10.44 -24.98 -28.43
CA LYS A 168 9.71 -23.71 -28.34
C LYS A 168 10.70 -22.55 -28.45
N LYS A 169 10.63 -21.80 -29.56
CA LYS A 169 11.14 -20.43 -29.62
C LYS A 169 10.43 -19.58 -28.54
N PRO A 170 11.06 -18.50 -28.04
CA PRO A 170 10.43 -17.60 -27.08
C PRO A 170 9.10 -17.14 -27.64
N LYS A 171 8.02 -17.38 -26.91
CA LYS A 171 6.72 -16.79 -27.27
C LYS A 171 6.84 -15.31 -26.98
N GLU A 172 6.75 -14.48 -28.01
CA GLU A 172 6.37 -13.08 -27.85
C GLU A 172 5.03 -13.06 -27.12
N GLU A 173 5.05 -12.68 -25.85
CA GLU A 173 3.83 -12.43 -25.09
C GLU A 173 3.13 -11.25 -25.75
N LYS A 174 2.03 -11.52 -26.44
CA LYS A 174 1.12 -10.46 -26.85
C LYS A 174 0.71 -9.71 -25.58
N PRO A 175 0.76 -8.36 -25.57
CA PRO A 175 0.41 -7.60 -24.38
C PRO A 175 -0.98 -8.02 -23.91
N LYS A 176 -1.09 -8.42 -22.64
CA LYS A 176 -2.38 -8.59 -21.99
C LYS A 176 -3.09 -7.24 -22.13
N VAL A 177 -4.16 -7.21 -22.90
CA VAL A 177 -5.01 -6.02 -23.00
C VAL A 177 -5.56 -5.78 -21.59
N MET A 178 -4.94 -4.86 -20.86
CA MET A 178 -5.46 -4.36 -19.60
C MET A 178 -6.83 -3.77 -19.93
N LYS A 179 -7.89 -4.34 -19.37
CA LYS A 179 -9.20 -3.69 -19.42
C LYS A 179 -9.04 -2.36 -18.69
N HIS A 180 -9.11 -1.25 -19.41
CA HIS A 180 -9.17 0.07 -18.80
C HIS A 180 -10.59 0.24 -18.25
N LEU A 181 -10.81 -0.15 -17.00
CA LEU A 181 -12.06 0.14 -16.32
C LEU A 181 -12.12 1.65 -16.03
N PRO A 182 -13.31 2.27 -16.11
CA PRO A 182 -13.46 3.69 -15.76
C PRO A 182 -13.07 3.93 -14.29
N PRO A 183 -12.33 5.01 -13.99
CA PRO A 183 -11.99 5.36 -12.62
C PRO A 183 -13.23 5.79 -11.83
N CYS A 184 -13.32 5.36 -10.57
CA CYS A 184 -14.36 5.81 -9.65
C CYS A 184 -13.77 6.07 -8.27
N LEU A 185 -13.98 7.27 -7.75
CA LEU A 185 -13.50 7.72 -6.45
C LEU A 185 -14.61 7.60 -5.41
N ILE A 186 -14.38 6.85 -4.34
CA ILE A 186 -15.30 6.72 -3.22
C ILE A 186 -14.72 7.49 -2.03
N VAL A 187 -15.45 8.45 -1.49
CA VAL A 187 -14.98 9.37 -0.44
C VAL A 187 -15.79 9.17 0.83
N ASP A 188 -15.11 8.90 1.95
CA ASP A 188 -15.72 8.93 3.28
C ASP A 188 -15.84 10.38 3.78
N GLY A 189 -17.06 10.90 3.73
CA GLY A 189 -17.32 12.32 3.94
C GLY A 189 -17.01 12.81 5.36
N TYR A 190 -17.35 12.05 6.39
CA TYR A 190 -17.03 12.45 7.77
C TYR A 190 -15.54 12.33 8.04
N ASN A 191 -14.87 11.30 7.49
CA ASN A 191 -13.42 11.23 7.60
C ASN A 191 -12.74 12.47 7.00
N MET A 192 -13.25 13.01 5.88
CA MET A 192 -12.72 14.25 5.30
C MET A 192 -12.93 15.45 6.23
N ILE A 193 -14.14 15.62 6.75
CA ILE A 193 -14.48 16.73 7.66
C ILE A 193 -13.58 16.73 8.90
N PHE A 194 -13.34 15.57 9.50
CA PHE A 194 -12.47 15.48 10.68
C PHE A 194 -10.98 15.61 10.36
N SER A 195 -10.57 15.31 9.12
CA SER A 195 -9.15 15.26 8.75
C SER A 195 -8.61 16.57 8.18
N TRP A 196 -9.42 17.41 7.54
CA TRP A 196 -8.93 18.62 6.87
C TRP A 196 -8.95 19.83 7.79
N ASP A 197 -7.85 20.58 7.81
CA ASP A 197 -7.67 21.73 8.71
C ASP A 197 -8.71 22.84 8.50
N ILE A 198 -9.19 23.01 7.26
CA ILE A 198 -10.22 24.01 6.90
C ILE A 198 -11.54 23.78 7.65
N PHE A 199 -11.77 22.59 8.18
CA PHE A 199 -12.98 22.26 8.92
C PHE A 199 -12.82 22.36 10.44
N LYS A 200 -11.59 22.51 10.96
CA LYS A 200 -11.32 22.61 12.41
C LYS A 200 -11.87 23.88 13.07
N GLU A 201 -12.13 24.91 12.27
CA GLU A 201 -12.71 26.17 12.75
C GLU A 201 -14.22 26.08 12.97
N TYR A 202 -14.90 25.09 12.39
CA TYR A 202 -16.32 24.84 12.66
C TYR A 202 -16.45 24.00 13.93
N LYS A 203 -17.41 24.36 14.78
CA LYS A 203 -17.73 23.57 15.97
C LYS A 203 -18.43 22.27 15.57
N ASP A 204 -18.32 21.23 16.40
CA ASP A 204 -19.00 19.94 16.20
C ASP A 204 -20.53 20.06 16.02
N ASP A 205 -21.14 21.15 16.52
CA ASP A 205 -22.56 21.45 16.36
C ASP A 205 -22.94 21.98 14.96
N GLU A 206 -21.96 22.29 14.10
CA GLU A 206 -22.13 22.83 12.74
C GLU A 206 -21.79 21.80 11.64
N LEU A 207 -21.89 20.49 11.94
CA LEU A 207 -21.58 19.40 10.99
C LEU A 207 -22.33 19.51 9.65
N GLU A 208 -23.55 20.06 9.67
CA GLU A 208 -24.32 20.30 8.45
C GLU A 208 -23.66 21.34 7.54
N ILE A 209 -23.11 22.42 8.11
CA ILE A 209 -22.41 23.46 7.34
C ILE A 209 -21.10 22.90 6.77
N SER A 210 -20.35 22.12 7.56
CA SER A 210 -19.13 21.47 7.09
C SER A 210 -19.41 20.46 5.97
N ARG A 211 -20.54 19.75 6.05
CA ARG A 211 -20.99 18.82 5.02
C ARG A 211 -21.27 19.52 3.70
N GLU A 212 -22.07 20.58 3.71
CA GLU A 212 -22.38 21.34 2.49
C GLU A 212 -21.10 21.92 1.87
N LYS A 213 -20.20 22.48 2.69
CA LYS A 213 -18.90 23.00 2.22
C LYS A 213 -18.00 21.91 1.63
N LEU A 214 -17.96 20.72 2.22
CA LEU A 214 -17.23 19.60 1.67
C LEU A 214 -17.79 19.21 0.31
N LEU A 215 -19.12 19.14 0.18
CA LEU A 215 -19.77 18.82 -1.08
C LEU A 215 -19.46 19.83 -2.17
N ASP A 216 -19.45 21.13 -1.85
CA ASP A 216 -19.09 22.19 -2.81
C ASP A 216 -17.64 22.03 -3.31
N ILE A 217 -16.70 21.75 -2.40
CA ILE A 217 -15.29 21.52 -2.76
C ILE A 217 -15.13 20.29 -3.65
N LEU A 218 -15.76 19.18 -3.26
CA LEU A 218 -15.68 17.91 -4.00
C LEU A 218 -16.37 18.01 -5.36
N PHE A 219 -17.46 18.78 -5.46
CA PHE A 219 -18.14 19.03 -6.73
C PHE A 219 -17.24 19.78 -7.72
N ASN A 220 -16.52 20.81 -7.27
CA ASN A 220 -15.58 21.53 -8.12
C ASN A 220 -14.44 20.61 -8.58
N TYR A 221 -13.91 19.78 -7.67
CA TYR A 221 -12.89 18.80 -8.00
C TYR A 221 -13.40 17.76 -9.01
N GLN A 222 -14.60 17.21 -8.81
CA GLN A 222 -15.23 16.26 -9.73
C GLN A 222 -15.45 16.88 -11.11
N ALA A 223 -15.91 18.13 -11.18
CA ALA A 223 -16.11 18.83 -12.45
C ALA A 223 -14.81 19.02 -13.24
N PHE A 224 -13.68 19.15 -12.55
CA PHE A 224 -12.36 19.26 -13.17
C PHE A 224 -11.81 17.90 -13.62
N THR A 225 -11.89 16.87 -12.77
CA THR A 225 -11.32 15.54 -13.09
C THR A 225 -12.21 14.74 -14.05
N GLY A 226 -13.52 14.96 -14.04
CA GLY A 226 -14.50 14.20 -14.82
C GLY A 226 -14.66 12.75 -14.37
N GLU A 227 -14.06 12.37 -13.24
CA GLU A 227 -14.16 11.02 -12.69
C GLU A 227 -15.50 10.82 -11.98
N LYS A 228 -16.02 9.59 -11.97
CA LYS A 228 -17.20 9.26 -11.18
C LYS A 228 -16.83 9.36 -9.70
N MET A 229 -17.63 10.08 -8.92
CA MET A 229 -17.39 10.27 -7.50
C MET A 229 -18.59 9.82 -6.67
N ILE A 230 -18.35 9.07 -5.60
CA ILE A 230 -19.36 8.65 -4.65
C ILE A 230 -18.93 9.13 -3.26
N VAL A 231 -19.68 10.04 -2.65
CA VAL A 231 -19.43 10.54 -1.29
C VAL A 231 -20.38 9.85 -0.33
N VAL A 232 -19.83 9.18 0.68
CA VAL A 232 -20.60 8.41 1.66
C VAL A 232 -20.56 9.10 3.01
N PHE A 233 -21.73 9.34 3.60
CA PHE A 233 -21.88 9.85 4.96
C PHE A 233 -22.53 8.79 5.87
N ASP A 234 -22.04 8.70 7.10
CA ASP A 234 -22.63 7.85 8.14
C ASP A 234 -24.00 8.39 8.60
N GLY A 235 -25.05 7.56 8.53
CA GLY A 235 -26.40 7.94 8.89
C GLY A 235 -26.61 8.26 10.37
N TYR A 236 -25.69 7.88 11.25
CA TYR A 236 -25.85 8.07 12.70
C TYR A 236 -25.90 9.54 13.14
N LYS A 237 -25.37 10.47 12.33
CA LYS A 237 -25.24 11.90 12.72
C LYS A 237 -26.25 12.85 12.09
N VAL A 238 -27.26 12.36 11.37
CA VAL A 238 -28.34 13.20 10.80
C VAL A 238 -29.69 12.73 11.32
N LYS A 239 -30.43 13.60 12.01
CA LYS A 239 -31.80 13.32 12.46
C LYS A 239 -32.69 13.10 11.22
N ASP A 240 -33.34 11.94 11.13
CA ASP A 240 -34.35 11.57 10.13
C ASP A 240 -33.92 11.45 8.65
N ASN A 241 -32.82 10.76 8.34
CA ASN A 241 -32.53 10.37 6.95
C ASN A 241 -32.80 8.87 6.67
N LEU A 242 -33.80 8.62 5.81
CA LEU A 242 -34.07 7.33 5.17
C LEU A 242 -33.18 7.20 3.92
N GLY A 243 -31.88 6.95 4.11
CA GLY A 243 -30.96 6.53 3.03
C GLY A 243 -31.13 7.30 1.72
N THR A 244 -30.89 8.62 1.74
CA THR A 244 -31.11 9.47 0.56
C THR A 244 -29.91 9.39 -0.37
N ILE A 245 -30.14 9.08 -1.64
CA ILE A 245 -29.15 9.23 -2.71
C ILE A 245 -29.44 10.55 -3.43
N TYR A 246 -28.53 11.51 -3.31
CA TYR A 246 -28.57 12.73 -4.12
C TYR A 246 -27.55 12.59 -5.24
N SER A 247 -28.02 12.45 -6.48
CA SER A 247 -27.16 12.45 -7.67
C SER A 247 -27.15 13.83 -8.32
N ARG A 248 -25.96 14.42 -8.49
CA ARG A 248 -25.75 15.54 -9.41
C ARG A 248 -24.65 15.16 -10.41
N LYS A 249 -25.03 14.91 -11.66
CA LYS A 249 -24.13 14.46 -12.74
C LYS A 249 -23.39 13.17 -12.34
N ASP A 250 -22.07 13.16 -12.41
CA ASP A 250 -21.21 12.02 -12.09
C ASP A 250 -20.76 12.01 -10.61
N MET A 251 -21.34 12.88 -9.76
CA MET A 251 -21.19 12.84 -8.31
C MET A 251 -22.47 12.31 -7.63
N GLU A 252 -22.32 11.26 -6.84
CA GLU A 252 -23.38 10.64 -6.05
C GLU A 252 -23.10 10.84 -4.56
N VAL A 253 -24.07 11.34 -3.81
CA VAL A 253 -23.98 11.48 -2.35
C VAL A 253 -24.91 10.47 -1.70
N VAL A 254 -24.35 9.61 -0.87
CA VAL A 254 -25.03 8.50 -0.22
C VAL A 254 -25.02 8.72 1.30
N TYR A 255 -26.20 8.75 1.89
CA TYR A 255 -26.36 8.63 3.34
C TYR A 255 -26.67 7.17 3.69
N THR A 256 -25.86 6.57 4.54
CA THR A 256 -26.14 5.23 5.05
C THR A 256 -27.33 5.23 6.00
N SER A 257 -27.99 4.08 6.18
CA SER A 257 -29.03 3.92 7.19
C SER A 257 -28.43 3.93 8.59
N SER A 258 -29.20 4.30 9.63
CA SER A 258 -28.73 4.41 11.01
C SER A 258 -28.11 3.14 11.62
N ASN A 259 -28.31 1.98 10.99
CA ASN A 259 -27.78 0.68 11.38
C ASN A 259 -26.60 0.18 10.52
N LEU A 260 -26.14 0.97 9.56
CA LEU A 260 -25.04 0.62 8.65
C LEU A 260 -24.01 1.74 8.69
N THR A 261 -22.74 1.41 8.94
CA THR A 261 -21.67 2.40 8.90
C THR A 261 -21.27 2.72 7.46
N ALA A 262 -20.68 3.91 7.25
CA ALA A 262 -20.10 4.28 5.96
C ALA A 262 -19.10 3.22 5.47
N ASP A 263 -18.26 2.71 6.37
CA ASP A 263 -17.27 1.67 6.10
C ASP A 263 -17.90 0.41 5.51
N ALA A 264 -18.96 -0.10 6.14
CA ALA A 264 -19.64 -1.31 5.70
C ALA A 264 -20.34 -1.12 4.34
N TYR A 265 -20.85 0.09 4.06
CA TYR A 265 -21.37 0.43 2.75
C TYR A 265 -20.27 0.42 1.68
N ILE A 266 -19.14 1.07 1.96
CA ILE A 266 -18.00 1.16 1.04
C ILE A 266 -17.44 -0.23 0.74
N GLU A 267 -17.25 -1.08 1.75
CA GLU A 267 -16.76 -2.45 1.59
C GLU A 267 -17.66 -3.25 0.65
N ARG A 268 -18.97 -3.23 0.90
CA ARG A 268 -19.94 -3.92 0.05
C ARG A 268 -19.94 -3.38 -1.38
N PHE A 269 -19.92 -2.05 -1.54
CA PHE A 269 -19.89 -1.42 -2.85
C PHE A 269 -18.65 -1.82 -3.65
N VAL A 270 -17.48 -1.85 -2.99
CA VAL A 270 -16.21 -2.25 -3.61
C VAL A 270 -16.25 -3.71 -4.06
N ALA A 271 -16.75 -4.61 -3.21
CA ALA A 271 -16.87 -6.03 -3.54
C ALA A 271 -17.78 -6.26 -4.77
N ASP A 272 -18.90 -5.55 -4.83
CA ASP A 272 -19.90 -5.67 -5.89
C ASP A 272 -19.41 -5.08 -7.24
N HIS A 273 -18.64 -3.98 -7.21
CA HIS A 273 -18.29 -3.21 -8.41
C HIS A 273 -16.81 -3.31 -8.86
N GLN A 274 -15.99 -4.14 -8.22
CA GLN A 274 -14.56 -4.35 -8.57
C GLN A 274 -14.30 -4.76 -10.04
N LYS A 275 -15.31 -5.31 -10.73
CA LYS A 275 -15.22 -5.72 -12.15
C LYS A 275 -15.73 -4.66 -13.13
N GLU A 276 -16.28 -3.56 -12.60
CA GLU A 276 -16.93 -2.50 -13.38
C GLU A 276 -16.13 -1.20 -13.37
N TYR A 277 -15.42 -0.91 -12.28
CA TYR A 277 -14.65 0.33 -12.10
C TYR A 277 -13.22 0.07 -11.58
N ASP A 278 -12.29 0.98 -11.88
CA ASP A 278 -11.02 1.11 -11.16
C ASP A 278 -11.27 1.96 -9.91
N LEU A 279 -11.54 1.27 -8.81
CA LEU A 279 -12.03 1.88 -7.57
C LEU A 279 -10.88 2.44 -6.74
N THR A 280 -11.00 3.70 -6.33
CA THR A 280 -10.12 4.33 -5.35
C THR A 280 -10.95 4.82 -4.16
N VAL A 281 -10.62 4.36 -2.96
CA VAL A 281 -11.31 4.78 -1.73
C VAL A 281 -10.46 5.77 -0.97
N VAL A 282 -11.07 6.90 -0.60
CA VAL A 282 -10.47 7.97 0.18
C VAL A 282 -10.93 7.86 1.62
N SER A 283 -10.07 7.32 2.49
CA SER A 283 -10.27 7.34 3.93
C SER A 283 -8.94 7.20 4.68
N SER A 284 -8.91 7.81 5.85
CA SER A 284 -7.78 7.75 6.78
C SER A 284 -7.98 6.71 7.89
N ASP A 285 -9.16 6.07 7.98
CA ASP A 285 -9.41 5.03 9.00
C ASP A 285 -8.57 3.77 8.73
N SER A 286 -8.22 3.08 9.81
CA SER A 286 -7.52 1.79 9.83
C SER A 286 -8.44 0.60 9.54
N LEU A 287 -9.73 0.68 9.91
CA LEU A 287 -10.70 -0.41 9.72
C LEU A 287 -10.93 -0.73 8.23
N ILE A 288 -10.95 0.32 7.42
CA ILE A 288 -11.21 0.24 5.99
C ILE A 288 -10.01 -0.37 5.21
N GLN A 289 -8.79 -0.36 5.77
CA GLN A 289 -7.57 -0.70 5.03
C GLN A 289 -7.50 -2.18 4.64
N ASN A 290 -7.82 -3.09 5.56
CA ASN A 290 -7.65 -4.53 5.31
C ASN A 290 -8.69 -5.09 4.33
N ALA A 291 -9.91 -4.56 4.35
CA ALA A 291 -11.01 -5.04 3.52
C ALA A 291 -10.88 -4.61 2.04
N ILE A 292 -10.37 -3.40 1.78
CA ILE A 292 -10.26 -2.83 0.44
C ILE A 292 -9.20 -3.54 -0.41
N PHE A 293 -8.05 -3.87 0.18
CA PHE A 293 -6.97 -4.55 -0.56
C PHE A 293 -7.36 -5.94 -1.04
N ALA A 294 -8.25 -6.64 -0.32
CA ALA A 294 -8.74 -7.95 -0.71
C ALA A 294 -9.53 -7.95 -2.03
N HIS A 295 -10.05 -6.79 -2.43
CA HIS A 295 -10.89 -6.61 -3.62
C HIS A 295 -10.22 -5.78 -4.73
N GLY A 296 -8.91 -5.50 -4.62
CA GLY A 296 -8.13 -4.85 -5.68
C GLY A 296 -8.40 -3.35 -5.86
N ALA A 297 -9.10 -2.71 -4.93
CA ALA A 297 -9.30 -1.27 -4.92
C ALA A 297 -8.07 -0.53 -4.37
N LYS A 298 -7.83 0.68 -4.85
CA LYS A 298 -6.75 1.56 -4.39
C LYS A 298 -7.20 2.35 -3.17
N ARG A 299 -6.26 2.72 -2.32
CA ARG A 299 -6.50 3.54 -1.14
C ARG A 299 -5.80 4.88 -1.29
N MET A 300 -6.51 5.94 -0.93
CA MET A 300 -6.03 7.31 -0.85
C MET A 300 -6.33 7.86 0.55
N SER A 301 -5.43 8.65 1.11
CA SER A 301 -5.68 9.28 2.42
C SER A 301 -6.47 10.59 2.26
N ALA A 302 -7.15 11.03 3.33
CA ALA A 302 -7.84 12.32 3.32
C ALA A 302 -6.91 13.48 2.99
N ARG A 303 -5.68 13.44 3.53
CA ARG A 303 -4.64 14.47 3.29
C ARG A 303 -4.17 14.49 1.84
N GLU A 304 -4.06 13.32 1.22
CA GLU A 304 -3.67 13.22 -0.19
C GLU A 304 -4.74 13.83 -1.10
N LEU A 305 -6.02 13.52 -0.87
CA LEU A 305 -7.11 14.12 -1.62
C LEU A 305 -7.12 15.66 -1.46
N PHE A 306 -6.94 16.14 -0.23
CA PHE A 306 -6.84 17.58 0.04
C PHE A 306 -5.72 18.24 -0.76
N GLY A 307 -4.51 17.65 -0.75
CA GLY A 307 -3.37 18.15 -1.51
C GLY A 307 -3.63 18.20 -3.03
N ARG A 308 -4.31 17.18 -3.58
CA ARG A 308 -4.71 17.18 -5.00
C ARG A 308 -5.68 18.31 -5.32
N ILE A 309 -6.67 18.55 -4.46
CA ILE A 309 -7.64 19.62 -4.62
C ILE A 309 -6.95 20.99 -4.56
N THR A 310 -6.09 21.22 -3.57
CA THR A 310 -5.38 22.51 -3.44
C THR A 310 -4.48 22.80 -4.63
N PHE A 311 -3.80 21.77 -5.15
CA PHE A 311 -2.94 21.90 -6.32
C PHE A 311 -3.74 22.29 -7.57
N ILE A 312 -4.85 21.60 -7.83
CA ILE A 312 -5.72 21.89 -8.97
C ILE A 312 -6.32 23.31 -8.86
N ASN A 313 -6.76 23.72 -7.67
CA ASN A 313 -7.29 25.07 -7.48
C ASN A 313 -6.24 26.14 -7.79
N GLN A 314 -4.99 25.91 -7.39
CA GLN A 314 -3.89 26.82 -7.72
C GLN A 314 -3.62 26.87 -9.23
N GLU A 315 -3.61 25.73 -9.93
CA GLU A 315 -3.44 25.70 -11.39
C GLU A 315 -4.59 26.42 -12.12
N ILE A 316 -5.82 26.28 -11.64
CA ILE A 316 -6.99 26.98 -12.20
C ILE A 316 -6.84 28.50 -12.03
N GLU A 317 -6.43 28.97 -10.84
CA GLU A 317 -6.20 30.40 -10.58
C GLU A 317 -5.06 30.98 -11.45
N GLU A 318 -3.98 30.22 -11.64
CA GLU A 318 -2.87 30.62 -12.51
C GLU A 318 -3.31 30.75 -13.98
N GLN A 319 -4.16 29.85 -14.47
CA GLN A 319 -4.68 29.92 -15.85
C GLN A 319 -5.67 31.08 -16.06
N LEU A 320 -6.47 31.40 -15.05
CA LEU A 320 -7.44 32.52 -15.09
C LEU A 320 -6.76 33.89 -14.97
N THR A 321 -5.62 33.99 -14.28
CA THR A 321 -4.87 35.25 -14.13
C THR A 321 -3.99 35.58 -15.34
N HIS A 322 -3.67 34.57 -16.16
CA HIS A 322 -2.88 34.73 -17.40
C HIS A 322 -3.74 34.73 -18.68
N SER A 323 -5.07 34.71 -18.55
CA SER A 323 -6.04 34.92 -19.64
C SER A 323 -6.67 36.31 -19.58
#